data_AF-A0A2W7RCW2-F1
#
_entry.id   AF-A0A2W7RCW2-F1
#
_cell.length_a   1.000
_cell.length_b   1.000
_cell.length_c   1.000
_cell.angle_alpha   90.00
_cell.angle_beta   90.00
_cell.angle_gamma   90.00
#
_symmetry.space_group_name_H-M   'P 1'
#
loop_
_entity.id
_entity.type
_entity.pdbx_description
1 polymer ?
#
loop_
_entity_poly.entity_id
_entity_poly.type
_entity_poly.pdbx_seq_one_letter_code
_entity_poly.pdbx_strand_id
1 'polypeptide(L)'
;MPRPTRGRFRTARLIGAGAIVAGVAGFFLLTSPMTWSLTHAAPDQADGSAPDLANGRTLFLAGDCATCHATPGQDDPLMLGGGRVLETGFGAFHMPNISPHPQDGVGGWTLAEFIRAMREGVAPAEFLPDGRNLYPSFPYTSYQHLSANDLRDLYAYLQSLPAVAGTAPEHELGFPYNLRRGIGVWRLAFLDGKPLEPPADPKLARGQYLAEGPGHCAECHSPRTVMGNITPGMRYAGGPSAEGPGHVPNITPHETGIGWWSENAIFRYLKYGESPVGRAAGGHMAEVVANTSQLSDEDLQAIAAYLKTLPPVDAPAPGAPEPNLTPQLVMLPAGFAAAGKAPLPVSTPQDIGQAERVFVTHVKGFHLSADALDEEDPDGKFLAAAALTVEERRGGRIRVRLDGWQLEGAETVFYAAQGQRIMQAVLGEAAKAAVVRGDSMVDSATGQTWTRGSLSAWIDAAELNTQLPELWGYSADLFNTSCATCHALPESGHYLANQWIGNLNAMKRFTALSDDQYRLLLAYLQNHSKDVGADEPLAR
;
A
#
# COMPACT_ATOMS: atom_id res chain seq x y z
N MET A 1 20.76 -8.77 -85.31
CA MET A 1 20.37 -8.62 -83.89
C MET A 1 21.44 -7.79 -83.18
N PRO A 2 21.14 -6.59 -82.67
CA PRO A 2 22.13 -5.79 -81.95
C PRO A 2 22.35 -6.36 -80.55
N ARG A 3 23.62 -6.59 -80.17
CA ARG A 3 24.01 -7.04 -78.83
C ARG A 3 23.58 -5.98 -77.80
N PRO A 4 22.86 -6.35 -76.71
CA PRO A 4 22.54 -5.39 -75.66
C PRO A 4 23.82 -4.83 -75.05
N THR A 5 23.88 -3.51 -74.94
CA THR A 5 25.06 -2.75 -74.56
C THR A 5 25.47 -3.07 -73.11
N ARG A 6 26.68 -3.62 -72.94
CA ARG A 6 27.31 -3.88 -71.62
C ARG A 6 27.35 -2.65 -70.70
N GLY A 7 27.21 -1.44 -71.24
CA GLY A 7 27.17 -0.17 -70.48
C GLY A 7 25.90 0.01 -69.63
N ARG A 8 24.71 -0.35 -70.14
CA ARG A 8 23.45 -0.17 -69.39
C ARG A 8 23.37 -1.04 -68.13
N PHE A 9 23.89 -2.26 -68.20
CA PHE A 9 23.97 -3.16 -67.04
C PHE A 9 25.00 -2.72 -66.00
N ARG A 10 26.09 -2.04 -66.40
CA ARG A 10 27.06 -1.46 -65.46
C ARG A 10 26.49 -0.25 -64.72
N THR A 11 25.82 0.65 -65.42
CA THR A 11 25.20 1.83 -64.80
C THR A 11 24.07 1.44 -63.84
N ALA A 12 23.20 0.49 -64.22
CA ALA A 12 22.15 -0.01 -63.33
C ALA A 12 22.70 -0.69 -62.07
N ARG A 13 23.81 -1.44 -62.18
CA ARG A 13 24.50 -2.05 -61.02
C ARG A 13 25.16 -1.02 -60.12
N LEU A 14 25.74 0.04 -60.67
CA LEU A 14 26.35 1.13 -59.89
C LEU A 14 25.28 1.95 -59.15
N ILE A 15 24.14 2.23 -59.79
CA ILE A 15 22.99 2.88 -59.15
C ILE A 15 22.42 1.99 -58.03
N GLY A 16 22.24 0.69 -58.29
CA GLY A 16 21.78 -0.26 -57.28
C GLY A 16 22.74 -0.37 -56.09
N ALA A 17 24.06 -0.43 -56.34
CA ALA A 17 25.07 -0.46 -55.28
C ALA A 17 25.09 0.86 -54.47
N GLY A 18 24.98 2.01 -55.13
CA GLY A 18 24.89 3.31 -54.47
C GLY A 18 23.65 3.43 -53.57
N ALA A 19 22.49 2.94 -54.04
CA ALA A 19 21.26 2.92 -53.25
C ALA A 19 21.38 2.01 -52.02
N ILE A 20 22.03 0.84 -52.15
CA ILE A 20 22.29 -0.06 -51.02
C ILE A 20 23.23 0.60 -50.01
N VAL A 21 24.33 1.21 -50.45
CA VAL A 21 25.28 1.90 -49.55
C VAL A 21 24.59 3.06 -48.83
N ALA A 22 23.79 3.86 -49.54
CA ALA A 22 23.02 4.95 -48.94
C ALA A 22 21.98 4.42 -47.94
N GLY A 23 21.28 3.32 -48.25
CA GLY A 23 20.33 2.68 -47.35
C GLY A 23 21.00 2.13 -46.09
N VAL A 24 22.16 1.48 -46.22
CA VAL A 24 22.94 0.99 -45.08
C VAL A 24 23.45 2.17 -44.24
N ALA A 25 24.07 3.17 -44.86
CA ALA A 25 24.54 4.36 -44.14
C ALA A 25 23.38 5.08 -43.41
N GLY A 26 22.23 5.22 -44.07
CA GLY A 26 21.01 5.77 -43.48
C GLY A 26 20.52 4.95 -42.29
N PHE A 27 20.52 3.62 -42.39
CA PHE A 27 20.16 2.74 -41.28
C PHE A 27 21.10 2.90 -40.08
N PHE A 28 22.43 2.86 -40.32
CA PHE A 28 23.43 3.01 -39.25
C PHE A 28 23.36 4.38 -38.60
N LEU A 29 23.11 5.43 -39.38
CA LEU A 29 22.89 6.77 -38.87
C LEU A 29 21.62 6.82 -38.02
N LEU A 30 20.46 6.45 -38.58
CA LEU A 30 19.16 6.58 -37.91
C LEU A 30 19.06 5.76 -36.61
N THR A 31 19.67 4.58 -36.60
CA THR A 31 19.69 3.68 -35.43
C THR A 31 20.87 3.96 -34.49
N SER A 32 21.64 5.02 -34.76
CA SER A 32 22.71 5.44 -33.88
C SER A 32 22.11 5.95 -32.56
N PRO A 33 22.81 5.74 -31.44
CA PRO A 33 22.38 6.21 -30.13
C PRO A 33 22.16 7.74 -30.09
N MET A 34 22.98 8.48 -30.85
CA MET A 34 22.97 9.95 -30.87
C MET A 34 21.92 10.57 -31.78
N THR A 35 21.41 9.84 -32.78
CA THR A 35 20.38 10.40 -33.66
C THR A 35 19.13 10.78 -32.90
N TRP A 36 18.78 10.04 -31.85
CA TRP A 36 17.66 10.41 -30.99
C TRP A 36 17.85 11.80 -30.37
N SER A 37 18.96 12.01 -29.63
CA SER A 37 19.26 13.29 -28.96
C SER A 37 19.40 14.46 -29.93
N LEU A 38 19.78 14.21 -31.18
CA LEU A 38 19.89 15.23 -32.24
C LEU A 38 18.55 15.58 -32.89
N THR A 39 17.58 14.68 -32.86
CA THR A 39 16.29 14.84 -33.55
C THR A 39 15.13 15.15 -32.60
N HIS A 40 15.30 14.90 -31.30
CA HIS A 40 14.32 15.14 -30.25
C HIS A 40 14.91 16.11 -29.22
N ALA A 41 14.31 17.29 -29.10
CA ALA A 41 14.71 18.24 -28.07
C ALA A 41 14.35 17.70 -26.68
N ALA A 42 15.26 17.85 -25.73
CA ALA A 42 14.97 17.55 -24.33
C ALA A 42 13.80 18.43 -23.83
N PRO A 43 12.80 17.87 -23.12
CA PRO A 43 11.63 18.61 -22.66
C PRO A 43 11.96 19.83 -21.79
N ASP A 44 12.99 19.71 -20.97
CA ASP A 44 13.46 20.65 -19.96
C ASP A 44 14.96 20.43 -19.72
N GLN A 45 15.55 21.29 -18.89
CA GLN A 45 16.95 21.23 -18.47
C GLN A 45 17.01 21.41 -16.95
N ALA A 46 17.98 20.76 -16.31
CA ALA A 46 18.20 20.94 -14.89
C ALA A 46 18.65 22.39 -14.66
N ASP A 47 18.04 23.06 -13.69
CA ASP A 47 18.44 24.40 -13.32
C ASP A 47 19.75 24.41 -12.52
N GLY A 48 20.30 25.60 -12.30
CA GLY A 48 21.57 25.79 -11.59
C GLY A 48 21.45 25.75 -10.06
N SER A 49 20.30 25.37 -9.49
CA SER A 49 20.17 25.23 -8.03
C SER A 49 20.94 24.02 -7.51
N ALA A 50 21.22 24.03 -6.20
CA ALA A 50 21.84 22.88 -5.55
C ALA A 50 20.88 21.68 -5.57
N PRO A 51 21.39 20.45 -5.77
CA PRO A 51 20.54 19.26 -5.76
C PRO A 51 19.94 19.00 -4.37
N ASP A 52 18.69 18.51 -4.35
CA ASP A 52 18.01 18.05 -3.15
C ASP A 52 18.22 16.53 -2.97
N LEU A 53 19.10 16.15 -2.04
CA LEU A 53 19.37 14.73 -1.77
C LEU A 53 18.19 13.98 -1.15
N ALA A 54 17.27 14.68 -0.46
CA ALA A 54 16.08 14.04 0.11
C ALA A 54 15.11 13.67 -1.02
N ASN A 55 14.91 14.57 -2.00
CA ASN A 55 14.16 14.25 -3.21
C ASN A 55 14.84 13.13 -4.01
N GLY A 56 16.18 13.19 -4.17
CA GLY A 56 16.95 12.13 -4.82
C GLY A 56 16.78 10.76 -4.16
N ARG A 57 16.74 10.70 -2.82
CA ARG A 57 16.42 9.47 -2.07
C ARG A 57 14.99 8.99 -2.34
N THR A 58 14.00 9.88 -2.38
CA THR A 58 12.62 9.53 -2.71
C THR A 58 12.52 8.90 -4.10
N LEU A 59 13.20 9.48 -5.09
CA LEU A 59 13.24 8.94 -6.46
C LEU A 59 13.99 7.61 -6.54
N PHE A 60 15.04 7.42 -5.75
CA PHE A 60 15.75 6.15 -5.64
C PHE A 60 14.85 5.03 -5.09
N LEU A 61 14.05 5.33 -4.07
CA LEU A 61 13.08 4.41 -3.49
C LEU A 61 11.92 4.13 -4.45
N ALA A 62 11.31 5.18 -5.02
CA ALA A 62 10.24 5.04 -6.00
C ALA A 62 10.72 4.27 -7.23
N GLY A 63 11.97 4.49 -7.66
CA GLY A 63 12.65 3.80 -8.75
C GLY A 63 12.96 2.33 -8.51
N ASP A 64 12.83 1.85 -7.27
CA ASP A 64 13.19 0.49 -6.84
C ASP A 64 14.65 0.13 -7.20
N CYS A 65 15.56 1.12 -7.17
CA CYS A 65 16.90 0.98 -7.75
C CYS A 65 17.73 -0.11 -7.05
N ALA A 66 17.65 -0.19 -5.72
CA ALA A 66 18.40 -1.16 -4.93
C ALA A 66 18.02 -2.61 -5.23
N THR A 67 16.73 -2.87 -5.50
CA THR A 67 16.21 -4.21 -5.78
C THR A 67 16.93 -4.86 -6.97
N CYS A 68 17.25 -4.06 -7.98
CA CYS A 68 17.98 -4.51 -9.16
C CYS A 68 19.50 -4.40 -9.03
N HIS A 69 20.00 -3.34 -8.41
CA HIS A 69 21.42 -2.98 -8.48
C HIS A 69 22.24 -3.27 -7.23
N ALA A 70 21.62 -3.63 -6.11
CA ALA A 70 22.37 -4.07 -4.92
C ALA A 70 23.18 -5.32 -5.24
N THR A 71 24.39 -5.39 -4.70
CA THR A 71 25.31 -6.52 -4.90
C THR A 71 24.74 -7.76 -4.19
N PRO A 72 24.46 -8.86 -4.90
CA PRO A 72 23.92 -10.06 -4.28
C PRO A 72 24.81 -10.57 -3.14
N GLY A 73 24.20 -10.90 -2.00
CA GLY A 73 24.89 -11.44 -0.82
C GLY A 73 25.57 -10.40 0.07
N GLN A 74 25.38 -9.10 -0.18
CA GLN A 74 25.75 -8.03 0.75
C GLN A 74 24.55 -7.65 1.64
N ASP A 75 24.83 -7.29 2.90
CA ASP A 75 23.78 -6.91 3.87
C ASP A 75 23.24 -5.49 3.63
N ASP A 76 24.06 -4.60 3.07
CA ASP A 76 23.69 -3.21 2.80
C ASP A 76 23.10 -3.06 1.38
N PRO A 77 21.79 -2.72 1.23
CA PRO A 77 21.15 -2.54 -0.07
C PRO A 77 21.67 -1.31 -0.84
N LEU A 78 22.47 -0.44 -0.22
CA LEU A 78 23.10 0.70 -0.86
C LEU A 78 24.45 0.36 -1.53
N MET A 79 24.90 -0.90 -1.43
CA MET A 79 26.08 -1.39 -2.13
C MET A 79 25.73 -1.73 -3.58
N LEU A 80 25.62 -0.70 -4.43
CA LEU A 80 25.09 -0.78 -5.80
C LEU A 80 26.08 -1.30 -6.86
N GLY A 81 26.84 -2.34 -6.53
CA GLY A 81 27.81 -2.99 -7.42
C GLY A 81 27.20 -3.82 -8.57
N GLY A 82 25.88 -4.02 -8.58
CA GLY A 82 25.20 -4.83 -9.58
C GLY A 82 25.47 -6.33 -9.43
N GLY A 83 25.22 -7.08 -10.51
CA GLY A 83 25.45 -8.52 -10.58
C GLY A 83 24.21 -9.39 -10.33
N ARG A 84 23.07 -8.81 -9.96
CA ARG A 84 21.77 -9.54 -9.99
C ARG A 84 21.48 -9.97 -11.43
N VAL A 85 20.93 -11.19 -11.57
CA VAL A 85 20.54 -11.75 -12.87
C VAL A 85 19.02 -11.72 -12.99
N LEU A 86 18.54 -11.22 -14.11
CA LEU A 86 17.14 -11.23 -14.51
C LEU A 86 16.98 -12.22 -15.67
N GLU A 87 16.39 -13.37 -15.37
CA GLU A 87 16.12 -14.41 -16.36
C GLU A 87 14.84 -14.09 -17.12
N THR A 88 14.93 -13.92 -18.43
CA THR A 88 13.77 -13.55 -19.26
C THR A 88 13.63 -14.49 -20.45
N GLY A 89 12.50 -14.40 -21.15
CA GLY A 89 12.33 -15.07 -22.44
C GLY A 89 13.32 -14.62 -23.53
N PHE A 90 14.04 -13.52 -23.33
CA PHE A 90 15.06 -12.99 -24.24
C PHE A 90 16.49 -13.48 -23.91
N GLY A 91 16.67 -14.09 -22.73
CA GLY A 91 17.97 -14.46 -22.15
C GLY A 91 18.19 -13.78 -20.80
N ALA A 92 19.43 -13.89 -20.30
CA ALA A 92 19.80 -13.39 -18.98
C ALA A 92 20.32 -11.95 -19.07
N PHE A 93 19.66 -11.03 -18.37
CA PHE A 93 20.19 -9.69 -18.14
C PHE A 93 20.99 -9.69 -16.84
N HIS A 94 22.12 -9.00 -16.83
CA HIS A 94 23.02 -8.83 -15.69
C HIS A 94 22.99 -7.36 -15.31
N MET A 95 22.53 -7.04 -14.11
CA MET A 95 22.32 -5.66 -13.69
C MET A 95 23.67 -4.98 -13.48
N PRO A 96 23.93 -3.82 -14.12
CA PRO A 96 25.22 -3.17 -14.04
C PRO A 96 25.46 -2.53 -12.66
N ASN A 97 26.72 -2.22 -12.38
CA ASN A 97 27.11 -1.38 -11.26
C ASN A 97 26.67 0.07 -11.51
N ILE A 98 25.88 0.63 -10.60
CA ILE A 98 25.45 2.04 -10.65
C ILE A 98 25.93 2.84 -9.43
N SER A 99 26.88 2.30 -8.67
CA SER A 99 27.53 3.01 -7.57
C SER A 99 28.32 4.23 -8.10
N PRO A 100 28.71 5.18 -7.24
CA PRO A 100 29.52 6.32 -7.64
C PRO A 100 31.01 5.99 -7.82
N HIS A 101 31.35 4.71 -8.02
CA HIS A 101 32.71 4.33 -8.39
C HIS A 101 33.10 5.02 -9.72
N PRO A 102 34.28 5.68 -9.79
CA PRO A 102 34.62 6.57 -10.91
C PRO A 102 34.87 5.87 -12.25
N GLN A 103 35.15 4.56 -12.23
CA GLN A 103 35.44 3.76 -13.43
C GLN A 103 34.37 2.71 -13.68
N ASP A 104 34.12 1.86 -12.68
CA ASP A 104 33.20 0.72 -12.79
C ASP A 104 31.71 1.07 -12.62
N GLY A 105 31.38 2.27 -12.16
CA GLY A 105 30.00 2.73 -11.91
C GLY A 105 29.66 4.02 -12.67
N VAL A 106 28.71 4.80 -12.11
CA VAL A 106 28.27 6.09 -12.70
C VAL A 106 29.05 7.30 -12.16
N GLY A 107 30.07 7.08 -11.33
CA GLY A 107 30.86 8.16 -10.70
C GLY A 107 31.57 9.07 -11.72
N GLY A 108 31.99 8.52 -12.86
CA GLY A 108 32.65 9.27 -13.93
C GLY A 108 31.70 9.97 -14.91
N TRP A 109 30.38 9.80 -14.77
CA TRP A 109 29.41 10.33 -15.72
C TRP A 109 29.21 11.83 -15.48
N THR A 110 28.85 12.57 -16.51
CA THR A 110 28.29 13.92 -16.35
C THR A 110 26.80 13.83 -16.06
N LEU A 111 26.23 14.88 -15.45
CA LEU A 111 24.77 14.95 -15.25
C LEU A 111 24.00 14.83 -16.58
N ALA A 112 24.49 15.46 -17.64
CA ALA A 112 23.86 15.39 -18.97
C ALA A 112 23.90 13.96 -19.55
N GLU A 113 24.97 13.23 -19.31
CA GLU A 113 25.09 11.81 -19.64
C GLU A 113 24.12 10.94 -18.86
N PHE A 114 24.00 11.17 -17.56
CA PHE A 114 23.04 10.46 -16.71
C PHE A 114 21.59 10.72 -17.15
N ILE A 115 21.22 11.99 -17.36
CA ILE A 115 19.88 12.36 -17.85
C ILE A 115 19.58 11.68 -19.19
N ARG A 116 20.55 11.67 -20.11
CA ARG A 116 20.41 11.03 -21.41
C ARG A 116 20.26 9.52 -21.29
N ALA A 117 21.02 8.86 -20.40
CA ALA A 117 20.84 7.45 -20.13
C ALA A 117 19.43 7.16 -19.62
N MET A 118 18.99 7.88 -18.58
CA MET A 118 17.68 7.70 -17.95
C MET A 118 16.52 7.95 -18.91
N ARG A 119 16.54 9.05 -19.67
CA ARG A 119 15.40 9.42 -20.53
C ARG A 119 15.42 8.79 -21.91
N GLU A 120 16.61 8.55 -22.44
CA GLU A 120 16.76 8.17 -23.84
C GLU A 120 17.30 6.75 -23.99
N GLY A 121 17.84 6.14 -22.93
CA GLY A 121 18.48 4.83 -23.04
C GLY A 121 19.80 4.89 -23.79
N VAL A 122 20.65 5.90 -23.53
CA VAL A 122 21.96 6.05 -24.18
C VAL A 122 23.05 6.26 -23.15
N ALA A 123 23.94 5.27 -23.00
CA ALA A 123 25.08 5.35 -22.09
C ALA A 123 26.16 6.38 -22.55
N PRO A 124 27.09 6.77 -21.66
CA PRO A 124 28.27 7.57 -22.01
C PRO A 124 29.18 6.94 -23.07
N ALA A 125 30.08 7.78 -23.57
CA ALA A 125 30.83 7.64 -24.81
C ALA A 125 31.62 6.33 -25.00
N GLU A 126 31.60 5.83 -26.24
CA GLU A 126 32.74 6.03 -27.15
C GLU A 126 32.19 6.58 -28.48
N PHE A 127 32.86 7.58 -29.08
CA PHE A 127 32.40 8.22 -30.33
C PHE A 127 32.39 7.24 -31.51
N LEU A 128 33.22 6.19 -31.43
CA LEU A 128 33.28 5.06 -32.36
C LEU A 128 33.75 3.83 -31.54
N PRO A 129 32.85 2.92 -31.11
CA PRO A 129 31.48 2.74 -31.58
C PRO A 129 30.46 3.27 -30.55
N ASP A 130 29.76 4.34 -30.92
CA ASP A 130 28.38 4.62 -30.51
C ASP A 130 28.04 4.35 -29.01
N GLY A 131 28.10 5.37 -28.14
CA GLY A 131 27.63 5.28 -26.74
C GLY A 131 26.41 4.37 -26.62
N ARG A 132 26.49 3.26 -25.86
CA ARG A 132 25.69 2.05 -26.15
C ARG A 132 24.18 2.32 -25.95
N ASN A 133 23.35 2.06 -26.97
CA ASN A 133 21.88 1.98 -26.82
C ASN A 133 21.56 1.04 -25.65
N LEU A 134 20.94 1.48 -24.57
CA LEU A 134 20.59 0.63 -23.42
C LEU A 134 19.42 -0.29 -23.78
N TYR A 135 19.42 -1.51 -23.26
CA TYR A 135 18.26 -2.39 -23.46
C TYR A 135 17.06 -1.85 -22.67
N PRO A 136 15.82 -1.97 -23.20
CA PRO A 136 14.62 -1.48 -22.51
C PRO A 136 14.32 -2.15 -21.17
N SER A 137 15.05 -3.21 -20.80
CA SER A 137 15.04 -3.76 -19.43
C SER A 137 15.49 -2.71 -18.40
N PHE A 138 16.26 -1.72 -18.83
CA PHE A 138 16.40 -0.45 -18.13
C PHE A 138 15.21 0.43 -18.56
N PRO A 139 14.26 0.77 -17.67
CA PRO A 139 12.94 1.28 -18.04
C PRO A 139 12.95 2.77 -18.44
N TYR A 140 13.80 3.15 -19.39
CA TYR A 140 13.91 4.51 -19.90
C TYR A 140 12.62 4.99 -20.59
N THR A 141 11.73 4.09 -21.01
CA THR A 141 10.38 4.43 -21.51
C THR A 141 9.46 4.99 -20.44
N SER A 142 9.72 4.68 -19.17
CA SER A 142 9.09 5.33 -18.01
C SER A 142 9.92 6.52 -17.55
N TYR A 143 11.24 6.35 -17.43
CA TYR A 143 12.09 7.40 -16.90
C TYR A 143 12.21 8.66 -17.77
N GLN A 144 11.85 8.58 -19.07
CA GLN A 144 11.71 9.76 -19.94
C GLN A 144 10.79 10.84 -19.35
N HIS A 145 9.88 10.46 -18.44
CA HIS A 145 8.94 11.36 -17.82
C HIS A 145 9.47 12.08 -16.57
N LEU A 146 10.58 11.64 -15.97
CA LEU A 146 11.16 12.34 -14.82
C LEU A 146 11.65 13.71 -15.25
N SER A 147 11.47 14.76 -14.42
CA SER A 147 12.00 16.10 -14.70
C SER A 147 13.54 16.12 -14.65
N ALA A 148 14.17 17.10 -15.30
CA ALA A 148 15.62 17.18 -15.32
C ALA A 148 16.20 17.54 -13.93
N ASN A 149 15.44 18.29 -13.13
CA ASN A 149 15.78 18.58 -11.73
C ASN A 149 15.69 17.32 -10.86
N ASP A 150 14.65 16.50 -11.03
CA ASP A 150 14.53 15.22 -10.31
C ASP A 150 15.68 14.26 -10.67
N LEU A 151 16.07 14.21 -11.94
CA LEU A 151 17.22 13.42 -12.37
C LEU A 151 18.55 13.96 -11.82
N ARG A 152 18.69 15.27 -11.65
CA ARG A 152 19.83 15.88 -10.97
C ARG A 152 19.89 15.49 -9.50
N ASP A 153 18.76 15.53 -8.82
CA ASP A 153 18.64 15.19 -7.41
C ASP A 153 18.93 13.69 -7.18
N LEU A 154 18.36 12.82 -8.01
CA LEU A 154 18.66 11.38 -8.03
C LEU A 154 20.14 11.12 -8.31
N TYR A 155 20.72 11.78 -9.32
CA TYR A 155 22.14 11.66 -9.64
C TYR A 155 23.02 12.05 -8.45
N ALA A 156 22.74 13.19 -7.82
CA ALA A 156 23.48 13.64 -6.65
C ALA A 156 23.34 12.68 -5.45
N TYR A 157 22.15 12.09 -5.25
CA TYR A 157 21.95 11.07 -4.24
C TYR A 157 22.81 9.83 -4.50
N LEU A 158 22.82 9.30 -5.74
CA LEU A 158 23.70 8.19 -6.12
C LEU A 158 25.19 8.53 -5.91
N GLN A 159 25.61 9.76 -6.21
CA GLN A 159 26.98 10.25 -5.96
C GLN A 159 27.35 10.29 -4.48
N SER A 160 26.38 10.31 -3.57
CA SER A 160 26.62 10.31 -2.12
C SER A 160 26.74 8.91 -1.50
N LEU A 161 26.42 7.85 -2.26
CA LEU A 161 26.40 6.47 -1.77
C LEU A 161 27.82 5.84 -1.75
N PRO A 162 27.99 4.66 -1.11
CA PRO A 162 29.27 3.95 -1.15
C PRO A 162 29.68 3.55 -2.58
N ALA A 163 30.93 3.86 -2.95
CA ALA A 163 31.50 3.39 -4.20
C ALA A 163 31.82 1.89 -4.11
N VAL A 164 31.41 1.12 -5.11
CA VAL A 164 31.66 -0.33 -5.20
C VAL A 164 32.51 -0.62 -6.44
N ALA A 165 33.65 -1.28 -6.26
CA ALA A 165 34.53 -1.65 -7.36
C ALA A 165 34.07 -2.97 -8.03
N GLY A 166 34.36 -3.12 -9.31
CA GLY A 166 34.01 -4.28 -10.13
C GLY A 166 32.82 -4.04 -11.06
N THR A 167 32.82 -4.73 -12.19
CA THR A 167 31.76 -4.66 -13.21
C THR A 167 30.95 -5.96 -13.24
N ALA A 168 29.65 -5.84 -13.47
CA ALA A 168 28.80 -7.00 -13.73
C ALA A 168 29.15 -7.63 -15.09
N PRO A 169 28.91 -8.95 -15.27
CA PRO A 169 29.03 -9.59 -16.57
C PRO A 169 28.17 -8.91 -17.65
N GLU A 170 28.53 -9.11 -18.92
CA GLU A 170 27.69 -8.70 -20.05
C GLU A 170 26.42 -9.56 -20.12
N HIS A 171 25.37 -9.03 -20.75
CA HIS A 171 24.11 -9.77 -20.92
C HIS A 171 24.26 -11.00 -21.82
N GLU A 172 23.60 -12.10 -21.43
CA GLU A 172 23.57 -13.36 -22.18
C GLU A 172 22.24 -13.49 -22.93
N LEU A 173 22.10 -12.73 -24.02
CA LEU A 173 20.86 -12.69 -24.81
C LEU A 173 20.91 -13.62 -26.03
N GLY A 174 19.77 -14.21 -26.36
CA GLY A 174 19.60 -15.01 -27.57
C GLY A 174 19.58 -14.16 -28.85
N PHE A 175 19.93 -14.76 -29.98
CA PHE A 175 19.70 -14.12 -31.29
C PHE A 175 18.19 -14.00 -31.56
N PRO A 176 17.69 -12.85 -32.10
CA PRO A 176 18.44 -11.68 -32.56
C PRO A 176 18.63 -10.56 -31.51
N TYR A 177 18.19 -10.77 -30.27
CA TYR A 177 18.18 -9.75 -29.21
C TYR A 177 19.57 -9.31 -28.73
N ASN A 178 20.60 -10.14 -28.95
CA ASN A 178 22.00 -9.78 -28.70
C ASN A 178 22.55 -8.68 -29.65
N LEU A 179 21.85 -8.37 -30.74
CA LEU A 179 22.26 -7.33 -31.68
C LEU A 179 21.84 -5.95 -31.17
N ARG A 180 22.76 -5.27 -30.47
CA ARG A 180 22.55 -3.93 -29.89
C ARG A 180 22.00 -2.87 -30.86
N ARG A 181 22.31 -2.99 -32.16
CA ARG A 181 21.81 -2.08 -33.21
C ARG A 181 20.29 -2.20 -33.41
N GLY A 182 19.71 -3.38 -33.18
CA GLY A 182 18.27 -3.60 -33.22
C GLY A 182 17.50 -2.73 -32.20
N ILE A 183 18.16 -2.37 -31.10
CA ILE A 183 17.59 -1.45 -30.10
C ILE A 183 17.44 -0.03 -30.64
N GLY A 184 18.31 0.42 -31.56
CA GLY A 184 18.10 1.70 -32.24
C GLY A 184 16.82 1.73 -33.06
N VAL A 185 16.48 0.61 -33.73
CA VAL A 185 15.19 0.46 -34.43
C VAL A 185 14.04 0.44 -33.43
N TRP A 186 14.20 -0.31 -32.34
CA TRP A 186 13.19 -0.41 -31.29
C TRP A 186 12.86 0.96 -30.69
N ARG A 187 13.88 1.76 -30.37
CA ARG A 187 13.72 3.12 -29.82
C ARG A 187 12.95 4.01 -30.79
N LEU A 188 13.29 4.02 -32.08
CA LEU A 188 12.54 4.78 -33.09
C LEU A 188 11.06 4.37 -33.22
N ALA A 189 10.73 3.12 -32.87
CA ALA A 189 9.37 2.60 -32.98
C ALA A 189 8.54 2.81 -31.69
N PHE A 190 9.16 2.80 -30.52
CA PHE A 190 8.45 2.66 -29.23
C PHE A 190 8.81 3.69 -28.16
N LEU A 191 9.88 4.47 -28.33
CA LEU A 191 10.15 5.66 -27.52
C LEU A 191 9.54 6.86 -28.24
N ASP A 192 8.82 7.73 -27.54
CA ASP A 192 8.18 8.91 -28.13
C ASP A 192 8.78 10.24 -27.66
N GLY A 193 9.50 10.24 -26.53
CA GLY A 193 10.16 11.42 -25.97
C GLY A 193 9.17 12.49 -25.49
N LYS A 194 7.89 12.14 -25.34
CA LYS A 194 6.85 13.11 -24.99
C LYS A 194 6.73 13.25 -23.47
N PRO A 195 6.55 14.49 -22.97
CA PRO A 195 6.19 14.69 -21.57
C PRO A 195 4.86 14.00 -21.25
N LEU A 196 4.69 13.58 -19.99
CA LEU A 196 3.36 13.22 -19.49
C LEU A 196 2.44 14.44 -19.57
N GLU A 197 1.21 14.23 -20.04
CA GLU A 197 0.14 15.23 -19.91
C GLU A 197 -0.53 15.04 -18.55
N PRO A 198 -0.26 15.93 -17.56
CA PRO A 198 -0.79 15.76 -16.22
C PRO A 198 -2.29 16.06 -16.18
N PRO A 199 -3.10 15.30 -15.40
CA PRO A 199 -4.46 15.69 -15.07
C PRO A 199 -4.48 17.01 -14.30
N ALA A 200 -5.63 17.70 -14.34
CA ALA A 200 -5.80 18.99 -13.68
C ALA A 200 -5.75 18.90 -12.14
N ASP A 201 -6.12 17.75 -11.57
CA ASP A 201 -6.04 17.50 -10.14
C ASP A 201 -4.56 17.28 -9.73
N PRO A 202 -3.99 18.08 -8.81
CA PRO A 202 -2.59 17.96 -8.41
C PRO A 202 -2.23 16.61 -7.78
N LYS A 203 -3.15 16.00 -7.02
CA LYS A 203 -2.92 14.68 -6.40
C LYS A 203 -2.84 13.61 -7.49
N LEU A 204 -3.74 13.66 -8.47
CA LEU A 204 -3.70 12.73 -9.60
C LEU A 204 -2.46 12.96 -10.48
N ALA A 205 -2.03 14.21 -10.66
CA ALA A 205 -0.82 14.53 -11.42
C ALA A 205 0.43 13.99 -10.74
N ARG A 206 0.53 14.12 -9.41
CA ARG A 206 1.61 13.51 -8.62
C ARG A 206 1.58 12.00 -8.70
N GLY A 207 0.39 11.39 -8.59
CA GLY A 207 0.22 9.94 -8.68
C GLY A 207 0.60 9.37 -10.05
N GLN A 208 0.17 10.04 -11.12
CA GLN A 208 0.56 9.70 -12.49
C GLN A 208 2.07 9.81 -12.66
N TYR A 209 2.66 10.93 -12.23
CA TYR A 209 4.10 11.15 -12.31
C TYR A 209 4.85 9.99 -11.66
N LEU A 210 4.50 9.64 -10.43
CA LEU A 210 5.16 8.56 -9.68
C LEU A 210 4.95 7.18 -10.30
N ALA A 211 3.74 6.83 -10.73
CA ALA A 211 3.44 5.51 -11.26
C ALA A 211 3.99 5.29 -12.69
N GLU A 212 3.90 6.31 -13.54
CA GLU A 212 4.34 6.26 -14.94
C GLU A 212 5.83 6.55 -15.12
N GLY A 213 6.40 7.36 -14.23
CA GLY A 213 7.80 7.80 -14.23
C GLY A 213 8.70 6.92 -13.37
N PRO A 214 9.10 7.36 -12.16
CA PRO A 214 10.07 6.66 -11.35
C PRO A 214 9.58 5.28 -10.93
N GLY A 215 8.30 5.11 -10.56
CA GLY A 215 7.74 3.84 -10.12
C GLY A 215 7.54 2.80 -11.21
N HIS A 216 7.61 3.20 -12.49
CA HIS A 216 7.57 2.33 -13.69
C HIS A 216 6.56 1.16 -13.61
N CYS A 217 5.42 1.36 -12.93
CA CYS A 217 4.55 0.26 -12.50
C CYS A 217 4.01 -0.55 -13.67
N ALA A 218 3.78 0.13 -14.81
CA ALA A 218 3.34 -0.48 -16.05
C ALA A 218 4.35 -1.48 -16.63
N GLU A 219 5.63 -1.39 -16.29
CA GLU A 219 6.66 -2.25 -16.86
C GLU A 219 6.51 -3.70 -16.36
N CYS A 220 6.08 -3.90 -15.11
CA CYS A 220 5.72 -5.23 -14.59
C CYS A 220 4.25 -5.54 -14.84
N HIS A 221 3.35 -4.57 -14.62
CA HIS A 221 1.91 -4.79 -14.67
C HIS A 221 1.30 -4.74 -16.08
N SER A 222 2.06 -4.97 -17.15
CA SER A 222 1.51 -5.01 -18.51
C SER A 222 2.08 -6.18 -19.31
N PRO A 223 1.29 -6.80 -20.20
CA PRO A 223 1.78 -7.90 -21.01
C PRO A 223 2.67 -7.37 -22.14
N ARG A 224 3.73 -8.11 -22.46
CA ARG A 224 4.71 -7.73 -23.49
C ARG A 224 4.48 -8.48 -24.80
N THR A 225 4.74 -7.79 -25.92
CA THR A 225 4.81 -8.43 -27.24
C THR A 225 6.13 -9.19 -27.41
N VAL A 226 6.29 -9.90 -28.52
CA VAL A 226 7.57 -10.54 -28.91
C VAL A 226 8.74 -9.56 -29.10
N MET A 227 8.44 -8.26 -29.24
CA MET A 227 9.43 -7.19 -29.31
C MET A 227 9.73 -6.56 -27.95
N GLY A 228 9.10 -7.03 -26.87
CA GLY A 228 9.33 -6.54 -25.50
C GLY A 228 8.61 -5.23 -25.14
N ASN A 229 7.93 -4.58 -26.09
CA ASN A 229 7.09 -3.42 -25.79
C ASN A 229 5.76 -3.83 -25.15
N ILE A 230 5.12 -2.91 -24.42
CA ILE A 230 3.79 -3.11 -23.86
C ILE A 230 2.78 -3.33 -24.99
N THR A 231 1.93 -4.34 -24.82
CA THR A 231 0.86 -4.64 -25.78
C THR A 231 -0.13 -3.47 -25.84
N PRO A 232 -0.42 -2.91 -27.03
CA PRO A 232 -1.34 -1.78 -27.17
C PRO A 232 -2.70 -2.07 -26.50
N GLY A 233 -3.19 -1.11 -25.71
CA GLY A 233 -4.47 -1.22 -25.00
C GLY A 233 -4.44 -2.09 -23.73
N MET A 234 -3.31 -2.70 -23.38
CA MET A 234 -3.18 -3.61 -22.23
C MET A 234 -2.28 -3.05 -21.12
N ARG A 235 -2.02 -1.74 -21.11
CA ARG A 235 -1.23 -1.10 -20.03
C ARG A 235 -1.92 -1.36 -18.69
N TYR A 236 -1.17 -1.78 -17.67
CA TYR A 236 -1.65 -2.16 -16.33
C TYR A 236 -2.54 -3.42 -16.23
N ALA A 237 -2.78 -4.12 -17.35
CA ALA A 237 -3.67 -5.27 -17.40
C ALA A 237 -3.08 -6.56 -16.81
N GLY A 238 -1.86 -6.53 -16.27
CA GLY A 238 -1.14 -7.72 -15.81
C GLY A 238 -0.63 -8.58 -16.97
N GLY A 239 -0.08 -9.75 -16.66
CA GLY A 239 0.45 -10.64 -17.68
C GLY A 239 1.41 -11.69 -17.14
N PRO A 240 1.91 -12.59 -18.01
CA PRO A 240 3.00 -13.49 -17.64
C PRO A 240 4.19 -12.71 -17.07
N SER A 241 4.79 -13.22 -16.00
CA SER A 241 6.00 -12.59 -15.45
C SER A 241 7.11 -12.55 -16.50
N ALA A 242 7.77 -11.40 -16.63
CA ALA A 242 8.93 -11.25 -17.50
C ALA A 242 10.16 -11.98 -16.94
N GLU A 243 10.17 -12.27 -15.64
CA GLU A 243 11.32 -12.78 -14.86
C GLU A 243 11.28 -14.31 -14.63
N GLY A 244 10.36 -15.03 -15.27
CA GLY A 244 10.23 -16.49 -15.15
C GLY A 244 8.80 -16.98 -14.94
N PRO A 245 8.60 -18.16 -14.32
CA PRO A 245 7.27 -18.73 -14.11
C PRO A 245 6.48 -17.89 -13.10
N GLY A 246 5.33 -17.38 -13.52
CA GLY A 246 4.47 -16.57 -12.67
C GLY A 246 3.56 -15.67 -13.47
N HIS A 247 2.74 -14.91 -12.76
CA HIS A 247 1.81 -13.95 -13.35
C HIS A 247 1.79 -12.68 -12.51
N VAL A 248 1.98 -11.54 -13.17
CA VAL A 248 1.83 -10.21 -12.55
C VAL A 248 0.36 -9.81 -12.68
N PRO A 249 -0.30 -9.41 -11.58
CA PRO A 249 -1.74 -9.18 -11.61
C PRO A 249 -2.14 -7.91 -12.37
N ASN A 250 -3.38 -7.91 -12.85
CA ASN A 250 -4.07 -6.72 -13.37
C ASN A 250 -4.27 -5.69 -12.24
N ILE A 251 -3.81 -4.46 -12.44
CA ILE A 251 -4.00 -3.34 -11.49
C ILE A 251 -4.81 -2.19 -12.08
N THR A 252 -5.57 -2.45 -13.14
CA THR A 252 -6.63 -1.53 -13.57
C THR A 252 -7.85 -1.63 -12.65
N PRO A 253 -8.73 -0.62 -12.59
CA PRO A 253 -9.95 -0.63 -11.77
C PRO A 253 -11.06 -1.52 -12.37
N HIS A 254 -10.69 -2.65 -12.99
CA HIS A 254 -11.61 -3.69 -13.43
C HIS A 254 -11.82 -4.76 -12.35
N GLU A 255 -12.92 -5.51 -12.42
CA GLU A 255 -13.25 -6.57 -11.45
C GLU A 255 -12.22 -7.72 -11.43
N THR A 256 -11.52 -7.95 -12.55
CA THR A 256 -10.41 -8.90 -12.66
C THR A 256 -9.07 -8.35 -12.14
N GLY A 257 -9.03 -7.07 -11.77
CA GLY A 257 -7.89 -6.39 -11.16
C GLY A 257 -8.23 -5.80 -9.79
N ILE A 258 -7.97 -4.50 -9.60
CA ILE A 258 -8.17 -3.78 -8.33
C ILE A 258 -9.50 -3.01 -8.29
N GLY A 259 -10.50 -3.39 -9.10
CA GLY A 259 -11.81 -2.74 -9.16
C GLY A 259 -12.48 -2.64 -7.79
N TRP A 260 -12.41 -3.71 -7.00
CA TRP A 260 -12.98 -3.81 -5.65
C TRP A 260 -12.13 -3.19 -4.54
N TRP A 261 -10.89 -2.78 -4.84
CA TRP A 261 -10.02 -2.15 -3.85
C TRP A 261 -10.37 -0.67 -3.75
N SER A 262 -10.56 -0.17 -2.52
CA SER A 262 -10.61 1.26 -2.25
C SER A 262 -9.24 1.90 -2.46
N GLU A 263 -9.17 3.22 -2.66
CA GLU A 263 -7.88 3.94 -2.70
C GLU A 263 -7.04 3.67 -1.44
N ASN A 264 -7.70 3.64 -0.28
CA ASN A 264 -7.03 3.35 0.99
C ASN A 264 -6.47 1.92 1.04
N ALA A 265 -7.17 0.95 0.46
CA ALA A 265 -6.67 -0.42 0.33
C ALA A 265 -5.36 -0.48 -0.49
N ILE A 266 -5.29 0.26 -1.59
CA ILE A 266 -4.08 0.34 -2.43
C ILE A 266 -2.95 1.03 -1.65
N PHE A 267 -3.24 2.17 -1.01
CA PHE A 267 -2.29 2.86 -0.11
C PHE A 267 -1.71 1.91 0.94
N ARG A 268 -2.57 1.19 1.67
CA ARG A 268 -2.12 0.25 2.71
C ARG A 268 -1.31 -0.91 2.13
N TYR A 269 -1.66 -1.40 0.94
CA TYR A 269 -0.88 -2.44 0.29
C TYR A 269 0.54 -1.96 -0.03
N LEU A 270 0.68 -0.75 -0.57
CA LEU A 270 1.99 -0.14 -0.86
C LEU A 270 2.77 0.21 0.42
N LYS A 271 2.08 0.48 1.53
CA LYS A 271 2.69 0.84 2.81
C LYS A 271 3.10 -0.37 3.66
N TYR A 272 2.26 -1.38 3.72
CA TYR A 272 2.37 -2.50 4.67
C TYR A 272 2.48 -3.87 3.97
N GLY A 273 2.23 -3.93 2.67
CA GLY A 273 2.28 -5.19 1.92
C GLY A 273 1.07 -6.09 2.13
N GLU A 274 -0.03 -5.61 2.69
CA GLU A 274 -1.21 -6.44 2.95
C GLU A 274 -2.41 -6.04 2.10
N SER A 275 -2.94 -7.01 1.36
CA SER A 275 -4.14 -6.82 0.52
C SER A 275 -5.41 -6.71 1.37
N PRO A 276 -6.54 -6.23 0.81
CA PRO A 276 -7.82 -6.12 1.55
C PRO A 276 -8.35 -7.43 2.12
N VAL A 277 -7.90 -8.56 1.58
CA VAL A 277 -8.27 -9.91 2.03
C VAL A 277 -7.22 -10.53 2.97
N GLY A 278 -6.31 -9.72 3.52
CA GLY A 278 -5.30 -10.15 4.49
C GLY A 278 -4.17 -11.00 3.91
N ARG A 279 -3.97 -10.99 2.58
CA ARG A 279 -2.81 -11.66 1.96
C ARG A 279 -1.63 -10.70 1.87
N ALA A 280 -0.48 -11.12 2.39
CA ALA A 280 0.78 -10.42 2.24
C ALA A 280 1.27 -10.42 0.78
N ALA A 281 2.02 -9.38 0.41
CA ALA A 281 2.73 -9.26 -0.85
C ALA A 281 3.78 -10.35 -0.95
N GLY A 282 3.88 -10.98 -2.11
CA GLY A 282 4.83 -12.06 -2.38
C GLY A 282 5.72 -11.75 -3.58
N GLY A 283 6.82 -12.49 -3.70
CA GLY A 283 7.79 -12.36 -4.80
C GLY A 283 8.36 -10.95 -4.91
N HIS A 284 8.61 -10.51 -6.14
CA HIS A 284 9.17 -9.18 -6.44
C HIS A 284 8.33 -8.02 -5.89
N MET A 285 7.01 -8.18 -5.76
CA MET A 285 6.17 -7.12 -5.20
C MET A 285 6.48 -6.88 -3.71
N ALA A 286 6.95 -7.88 -2.96
CA ALA A 286 7.37 -7.66 -1.58
C ALA A 286 8.65 -6.79 -1.50
N GLU A 287 9.57 -6.95 -2.45
CA GLU A 287 10.77 -6.11 -2.57
C GLU A 287 10.38 -4.67 -2.94
N VAL A 288 9.44 -4.49 -3.88
CA VAL A 288 8.87 -3.17 -4.21
C VAL A 288 8.21 -2.53 -2.98
N VAL A 289 7.42 -3.27 -2.22
CA VAL A 289 6.78 -2.77 -0.99
C VAL A 289 7.79 -2.32 0.05
N ALA A 290 8.92 -3.01 0.18
CA ALA A 290 9.99 -2.59 1.09
C ALA A 290 10.54 -1.19 0.76
N ASN A 291 10.50 -0.79 -0.52
CA ASN A 291 10.86 0.55 -0.95
C ASN A 291 9.68 1.53 -0.85
N THR A 292 8.49 1.16 -1.35
CA THR A 292 7.32 2.07 -1.33
C THR A 292 6.86 2.39 0.08
N SER A 293 7.01 1.48 1.04
CA SER A 293 6.66 1.71 2.46
C SER A 293 7.44 2.87 3.10
N GLN A 294 8.60 3.21 2.54
CA GLN A 294 9.46 4.32 2.97
C GLN A 294 9.14 5.65 2.28
N LEU A 295 8.24 5.66 1.28
CA LEU A 295 7.74 6.89 0.68
C LEU A 295 6.79 7.61 1.64
N SER A 296 6.52 8.89 1.36
CA SER A 296 5.53 9.66 2.11
C SER A 296 4.14 9.09 1.90
N ASP A 297 3.28 9.20 2.93
CA ASP A 297 1.90 8.73 2.81
C ASP A 297 1.13 9.50 1.73
N GLU A 298 1.48 10.77 1.50
CA GLU A 298 0.92 11.60 0.42
C GLU A 298 1.24 11.01 -0.97
N ASP A 299 2.49 10.59 -1.20
CA ASP A 299 2.90 10.00 -2.48
C ASP A 299 2.20 8.66 -2.71
N LEU A 300 2.07 7.82 -1.68
CA LEU A 300 1.35 6.55 -1.77
C LEU A 300 -0.15 6.74 -2.01
N GLN A 301 -0.76 7.74 -1.37
CA GLN A 301 -2.16 8.12 -1.61
C GLN A 301 -2.36 8.69 -3.02
N ALA A 302 -1.39 9.43 -3.55
CA ALA A 302 -1.42 9.96 -4.91
C ALA A 302 -1.37 8.83 -5.94
N ILE A 303 -0.44 7.87 -5.78
CA ILE A 303 -0.36 6.66 -6.60
C ILE A 303 -1.67 5.89 -6.55
N ALA A 304 -2.21 5.65 -5.35
CA ALA A 304 -3.48 4.93 -5.18
C ALA A 304 -4.65 5.62 -5.91
N ALA A 305 -4.76 6.94 -5.79
CA ALA A 305 -5.79 7.72 -6.47
C ALA A 305 -5.64 7.63 -8.00
N TYR A 306 -4.42 7.78 -8.51
CA TYR A 306 -4.14 7.68 -9.94
C TYR A 306 -4.51 6.30 -10.51
N LEU A 307 -4.15 5.20 -9.84
CA LEU A 307 -4.46 3.85 -10.31
C LEU A 307 -5.97 3.61 -10.46
N LYS A 308 -6.80 4.25 -9.64
CA LYS A 308 -8.27 4.18 -9.78
C LYS A 308 -8.81 4.95 -10.99
N THR A 309 -8.02 5.83 -11.60
CA THR A 309 -8.40 6.57 -12.82
C THR A 309 -8.05 5.86 -14.12
N LEU A 310 -7.27 4.77 -14.05
CA LEU A 310 -6.84 4.04 -15.23
C LEU A 310 -8.06 3.46 -15.99
N PRO A 311 -8.00 3.38 -17.32
CA PRO A 311 -9.02 2.64 -18.08
C PRO A 311 -9.10 1.19 -17.59
N PRO A 312 -10.29 0.68 -17.23
CA PRO A 312 -10.43 -0.71 -16.79
C PRO A 312 -10.18 -1.66 -17.97
N VAL A 313 -9.39 -2.70 -17.73
CA VAL A 313 -9.14 -3.75 -18.73
C VAL A 313 -9.56 -5.10 -18.16
N ASP A 314 -10.37 -5.83 -18.92
CA ASP A 314 -10.75 -7.20 -18.59
C ASP A 314 -9.60 -8.18 -18.94
N ALA A 315 -8.79 -8.48 -17.93
CA ALA A 315 -7.67 -9.42 -18.05
C ALA A 315 -7.59 -10.35 -16.80
N PRO A 316 -8.33 -11.47 -16.77
CA PRO A 316 -8.28 -12.41 -15.67
C PRO A 316 -6.93 -13.15 -15.63
N ALA A 317 -6.34 -13.23 -14.44
CA ALA A 317 -5.15 -14.02 -14.20
C ALA A 317 -5.45 -15.53 -14.32
N PRO A 318 -4.49 -16.37 -14.76
CA PRO A 318 -4.68 -17.82 -14.81
C PRO A 318 -5.09 -18.39 -13.45
N GLY A 319 -6.21 -19.13 -13.41
CA GLY A 319 -6.73 -19.74 -12.20
C GLY A 319 -7.45 -18.77 -11.24
N ALA A 320 -7.58 -17.48 -11.58
CA ALA A 320 -8.47 -16.59 -10.86
C ALA A 320 -9.94 -16.98 -11.12
N PRO A 321 -10.82 -16.92 -10.11
CA PRO A 321 -12.24 -17.14 -10.32
C PRO A 321 -12.79 -16.07 -11.28
N GLU A 322 -13.64 -16.48 -12.22
CA GLU A 322 -14.35 -15.52 -13.06
C GLU A 322 -15.23 -14.62 -12.18
N PRO A 323 -15.22 -13.30 -12.40
CA PRO A 323 -16.14 -12.41 -11.72
C PRO A 323 -17.59 -12.87 -11.92
N ASN A 324 -18.36 -12.92 -10.84
CA ASN A 324 -19.76 -13.32 -10.91
C ASN A 324 -20.61 -12.15 -11.48
N LEU A 325 -20.66 -12.07 -12.81
CA LEU A 325 -21.47 -11.09 -13.55
C LEU A 325 -22.95 -11.47 -13.63
N THR A 326 -23.40 -12.51 -12.90
CA THR A 326 -24.80 -12.91 -12.95
C THR A 326 -25.69 -11.88 -12.23
N PRO A 327 -26.89 -11.60 -12.74
CA PRO A 327 -27.86 -10.75 -12.04
C PRO A 327 -28.43 -11.43 -10.78
N GLN A 328 -28.06 -12.69 -10.51
CA GLN A 328 -28.48 -13.43 -9.32
C GLN A 328 -27.40 -13.31 -8.24
N LEU A 329 -27.80 -12.85 -7.06
CA LEU A 329 -26.92 -12.84 -5.90
C LEU A 329 -26.58 -14.28 -5.49
N VAL A 330 -25.42 -14.77 -5.90
CA VAL A 330 -24.91 -16.08 -5.46
C VAL A 330 -24.29 -15.89 -4.08
N MET A 331 -25.08 -16.15 -3.05
CA MET A 331 -24.56 -16.21 -1.68
C MET A 331 -23.61 -17.41 -1.59
N LEU A 332 -22.39 -17.18 -1.09
CA LEU A 332 -21.49 -18.28 -0.77
C LEU A 332 -22.20 -19.26 0.17
N PRO A 333 -22.03 -20.59 0.01
CA PRO A 333 -22.60 -21.56 0.92
C PRO A 333 -22.20 -21.22 2.36
N ALA A 334 -23.08 -21.40 3.33
CA ALA A 334 -22.85 -21.01 4.73
C ALA A 334 -21.55 -21.57 5.36
N GLY A 335 -20.94 -22.59 4.75
CA GLY A 335 -19.62 -23.12 5.12
C GLY A 335 -18.41 -22.27 4.69
N PHE A 336 -18.60 -21.23 3.88
CA PHE A 336 -17.62 -20.19 3.56
C PHE A 336 -17.84 -18.94 4.41
N ALA A 337 -18.37 -19.08 5.63
CA ALA A 337 -18.20 -18.04 6.64
C ALA A 337 -16.70 -17.73 6.71
N ALA A 338 -16.35 -16.46 6.47
CA ALA A 338 -14.98 -15.96 6.39
C ALA A 338 -14.04 -16.69 7.35
N ALA A 339 -12.90 -17.16 6.83
CA ALA A 339 -11.78 -17.59 7.66
C ALA A 339 -11.66 -16.63 8.85
N GLY A 340 -11.68 -17.20 10.06
CA GLY A 340 -12.10 -16.58 11.30
C GLY A 340 -11.76 -15.11 11.46
N LYS A 341 -12.80 -14.29 11.69
CA LYS A 341 -12.60 -13.00 12.36
C LYS A 341 -11.87 -13.26 13.66
N ALA A 342 -10.86 -12.45 13.97
CA ALA A 342 -10.14 -12.57 15.22
C ALA A 342 -11.16 -12.60 16.37
N PRO A 343 -11.13 -13.62 17.25
CA PRO A 343 -11.99 -13.66 18.41
C PRO A 343 -11.71 -12.45 19.29
N LEU A 344 -12.69 -12.05 20.11
CA LEU A 344 -12.47 -10.98 21.07
C LEU A 344 -11.29 -11.35 22.00
N PRO A 345 -10.35 -10.43 22.25
CA PRO A 345 -9.17 -10.72 23.05
C PRO A 345 -9.55 -10.95 24.52
N VAL A 346 -9.35 -12.16 25.02
CA VAL A 346 -9.64 -12.59 26.40
C VAL A 346 -8.33 -12.97 27.09
N SER A 347 -8.11 -12.47 28.30
CA SER A 347 -6.93 -12.80 29.09
C SER A 347 -6.98 -14.24 29.59
N THR A 348 -5.81 -14.80 29.92
CA THR A 348 -5.77 -16.16 30.46
C THR A 348 -6.45 -16.22 31.83
N PRO A 349 -7.00 -17.39 32.25
CA PRO A 349 -7.56 -17.56 33.58
C PRO A 349 -6.56 -17.23 34.71
N GLN A 350 -5.27 -17.43 34.45
CA GLN A 350 -4.20 -17.08 35.39
C GLN A 350 -4.08 -15.56 35.57
N ASP A 351 -4.08 -14.80 34.48
CA ASP A 351 -3.98 -13.33 34.52
C ASP A 351 -5.22 -12.73 35.21
N ILE A 352 -6.42 -13.21 34.87
CA ILE A 352 -7.68 -12.80 35.51
C ILE A 352 -7.63 -13.12 37.02
N GLY A 353 -7.07 -14.27 37.39
CA GLY A 353 -6.88 -14.69 38.77
C GLY A 353 -6.00 -13.76 39.61
N GLN A 354 -5.13 -12.97 38.99
CA GLN A 354 -4.18 -12.07 39.66
C GLN A 354 -4.49 -10.57 39.48
N ALA A 355 -5.32 -10.21 38.50
CA ALA A 355 -5.55 -8.81 38.14
C ALA A 355 -6.44 -8.05 39.14
N GLU A 356 -6.00 -6.87 39.58
CA GLU A 356 -6.84 -5.98 40.40
C GLU A 356 -7.97 -5.33 39.60
N ARG A 357 -7.78 -5.20 38.28
CA ARG A 357 -8.74 -4.61 37.36
C ARG A 357 -8.97 -5.52 36.16
N VAL A 358 -10.23 -5.67 35.77
CA VAL A 358 -10.65 -6.46 34.62
C VAL A 358 -11.62 -5.65 33.76
N PHE A 359 -11.64 -5.95 32.48
CA PHE A 359 -12.45 -5.31 31.46
C PHE A 359 -13.34 -6.35 30.80
N VAL A 360 -14.62 -6.02 30.66
CA VAL A 360 -15.61 -6.92 30.09
C VAL A 360 -15.44 -6.98 28.56
N THR A 361 -15.29 -8.17 28.01
CA THR A 361 -15.11 -8.34 26.54
C THR A 361 -16.43 -8.66 25.84
N HIS A 362 -17.28 -9.46 26.47
CA HIS A 362 -18.61 -9.85 26.01
C HIS A 362 -19.67 -9.35 27.00
N VAL A 363 -20.89 -9.07 26.54
CA VAL A 363 -21.97 -8.66 27.46
C VAL A 363 -22.15 -9.72 28.55
N LYS A 364 -21.95 -9.32 29.80
CA LYS A 364 -21.84 -10.25 30.93
C LYS A 364 -22.95 -10.03 31.94
N GLY A 365 -23.75 -11.06 32.18
CA GLY A 365 -24.72 -11.05 33.29
C GLY A 365 -23.99 -10.97 34.63
N PHE A 366 -24.55 -10.21 35.58
CA PHE A 366 -24.06 -10.18 36.95
C PHE A 366 -25.20 -10.42 37.93
N HIS A 367 -24.84 -10.91 39.12
CA HIS A 367 -25.78 -11.15 40.21
C HIS A 367 -25.31 -10.46 41.48
N LEU A 368 -26.23 -9.98 42.31
CA LEU A 368 -25.90 -9.35 43.59
C LEU A 368 -25.42 -10.36 44.63
N SER A 369 -25.80 -11.64 44.47
CA SER A 369 -25.40 -12.76 45.32
C SER A 369 -24.52 -13.76 44.58
N ALA A 370 -23.47 -14.25 45.25
CA ALA A 370 -22.58 -15.27 44.71
C ALA A 370 -23.30 -16.60 44.41
N ASP A 371 -24.35 -16.89 45.18
CA ASP A 371 -25.10 -18.15 45.09
C ASP A 371 -26.11 -18.15 43.93
N ALA A 372 -26.45 -16.96 43.41
CA ALA A 372 -27.39 -16.78 42.30
C ALA A 372 -26.72 -16.80 40.92
N LEU A 373 -25.39 -16.91 40.85
CA LEU A 373 -24.63 -16.84 39.58
C LEU A 373 -24.97 -17.91 38.55
N ASP A 374 -25.60 -19.01 38.98
CA ASP A 374 -26.03 -20.10 38.10
C ASP A 374 -27.51 -19.97 37.70
N GLU A 375 -28.22 -18.91 38.13
CA GLU A 375 -29.62 -18.64 37.77
C GLU A 375 -29.70 -18.04 36.36
N GLU A 376 -30.77 -18.36 35.61
CA GLU A 376 -30.95 -17.90 34.22
C GLU A 376 -31.10 -16.37 34.08
N ASP A 377 -31.67 -15.71 35.09
CA ASP A 377 -32.00 -14.29 35.05
C ASP A 377 -31.00 -13.45 35.87
N PRO A 378 -30.09 -12.70 35.22
CA PRO A 378 -29.15 -11.85 35.93
C PRO A 378 -29.80 -10.56 36.45
N ASP A 379 -29.33 -10.07 37.59
CA ASP A 379 -29.76 -8.80 38.20
C ASP A 379 -29.40 -7.58 37.34
N GLY A 380 -28.51 -7.75 36.38
CA GLY A 380 -28.18 -6.79 35.34
C GLY A 380 -27.07 -7.32 34.43
N LYS A 381 -26.58 -6.47 33.54
CA LYS A 381 -25.53 -6.82 32.58
C LYS A 381 -24.45 -5.75 32.56
N PHE A 382 -23.19 -6.17 32.64
CA PHE A 382 -22.06 -5.34 32.25
C PHE A 382 -21.89 -5.38 30.73
N LEU A 383 -21.51 -4.24 30.16
CA LEU A 383 -21.33 -4.06 28.72
C LEU A 383 -19.83 -4.11 28.36
N ALA A 384 -19.53 -4.27 27.07
CA ALA A 384 -18.17 -4.30 26.57
C ALA A 384 -17.35 -3.07 27.01
N ALA A 385 -16.09 -3.29 27.36
CA ALA A 385 -15.16 -2.33 27.97
C ALA A 385 -15.58 -1.76 29.35
N ALA A 386 -16.60 -2.33 30.02
CA ALA A 386 -16.87 -2.00 31.41
C ALA A 386 -15.63 -2.30 32.27
N ALA A 387 -15.16 -1.31 33.03
CA ALA A 387 -13.98 -1.43 33.85
C ALA A 387 -14.34 -1.75 35.30
N LEU A 388 -13.89 -2.91 35.75
CA LEU A 388 -14.30 -3.54 36.98
C LEU A 388 -13.11 -3.70 37.92
N THR A 389 -13.27 -3.27 39.18
CA THR A 389 -12.27 -3.49 40.24
C THR A 389 -12.59 -4.82 40.93
N VAL A 390 -11.64 -5.73 41.04
CA VAL A 390 -11.86 -7.02 41.69
C VAL A 390 -11.75 -6.86 43.22
N GLU A 391 -12.81 -7.19 43.94
CA GLU A 391 -12.88 -7.08 45.41
C GLU A 391 -12.63 -8.43 46.10
N GLU A 392 -13.20 -9.50 45.56
CA GLU A 392 -13.19 -10.82 46.18
C GLU A 392 -13.15 -11.92 45.10
N ARG A 393 -12.57 -13.09 45.43
CA ARG A 393 -12.50 -14.24 44.54
C ARG A 393 -12.96 -15.51 45.26
N ARG A 394 -13.87 -16.26 44.65
CA ARG A 394 -14.43 -17.50 45.22
C ARG A 394 -14.69 -18.53 44.12
N GLY A 395 -13.82 -19.54 44.00
CA GLY A 395 -14.07 -20.74 43.17
C GLY A 395 -14.46 -20.45 41.71
N GLY A 396 -13.62 -19.73 40.96
CA GLY A 396 -13.89 -19.37 39.55
C GLY A 396 -14.87 -18.19 39.38
N ARG A 397 -15.38 -17.64 40.48
CA ARG A 397 -16.24 -16.45 40.52
C ARG A 397 -15.48 -15.29 41.12
N ILE A 398 -15.77 -14.08 40.65
CA ILE A 398 -15.17 -12.86 41.18
C ILE A 398 -16.27 -11.86 41.55
N ARG A 399 -16.08 -11.21 42.69
CA ARG A 399 -16.86 -10.04 43.08
C ARG A 399 -16.15 -8.82 42.55
N VAL A 400 -16.88 -8.00 41.82
CA VAL A 400 -16.38 -6.84 41.10
C VAL A 400 -17.16 -5.60 41.48
N ARG A 401 -16.46 -4.47 41.56
CA ARG A 401 -17.02 -3.15 41.76
C ARG A 401 -16.91 -2.34 40.48
N LEU A 402 -18.04 -1.81 40.02
CA LEU A 402 -18.14 -0.82 38.95
C LEU A 402 -18.31 0.57 39.58
N ASP A 403 -17.48 1.52 39.15
CA ASP A 403 -17.59 2.94 39.51
C ASP A 403 -18.04 3.75 38.28
N GLY A 404 -18.87 4.76 38.47
CA GLY A 404 -19.42 5.52 37.34
C GLY A 404 -20.53 6.48 37.76
N TRP A 405 -21.40 6.78 36.81
CA TRP A 405 -22.43 7.82 36.93
C TRP A 405 -23.81 7.32 36.54
N GLN A 406 -24.84 7.84 37.21
CA GLN A 406 -26.25 7.66 36.86
C GLN A 406 -26.89 9.02 36.59
N LEU A 407 -27.72 9.06 35.54
CA LEU A 407 -28.55 10.22 35.21
C LEU A 407 -29.89 10.11 35.95
N GLU A 408 -30.32 11.19 36.60
CA GLU A 408 -31.63 11.27 37.24
C GLU A 408 -32.76 10.96 36.24
N GLY A 409 -33.65 10.01 36.58
CA GLY A 409 -34.71 9.52 35.71
C GLY A 409 -34.28 8.45 34.69
N ALA A 410 -33.01 8.07 34.66
CA ALA A 410 -32.47 6.99 33.82
C ALA A 410 -31.54 6.05 34.61
N GLU A 411 -31.92 5.73 35.85
CA GLU A 411 -31.12 4.96 36.80
C GLU A 411 -30.91 3.49 36.39
N THR A 412 -31.58 3.03 35.34
CA THR A 412 -31.36 1.69 34.75
C THR A 412 -30.03 1.57 34.03
N VAL A 413 -29.34 2.68 33.74
CA VAL A 413 -28.07 2.67 32.99
C VAL A 413 -26.96 3.28 33.82
N PHE A 414 -25.80 2.64 33.77
CA PHE A 414 -24.58 3.11 34.41
C PHE A 414 -23.60 3.60 33.33
N TYR A 415 -23.11 4.83 33.47
CA TYR A 415 -22.26 5.49 32.49
C TYR A 415 -20.83 5.63 33.02
N ALA A 416 -19.84 5.55 32.13
CA ALA A 416 -18.42 5.73 32.47
C ALA A 416 -18.13 7.17 32.91
N ALA A 417 -18.78 8.15 32.29
CA ALA A 417 -18.51 9.57 32.46
C ALA A 417 -19.78 10.42 32.34
N GLN A 418 -19.72 11.63 32.89
CA GLN A 418 -20.84 12.58 32.88
C GLN A 418 -21.07 13.14 31.47
N GLY A 419 -22.34 13.25 31.06
CA GLY A 419 -22.73 13.89 29.79
C GLY A 419 -22.39 13.07 28.53
N GLN A 420 -21.59 12.02 28.67
CA GLN A 420 -21.17 11.11 27.62
C GLN A 420 -21.93 9.78 27.81
N ARG A 421 -22.67 9.36 26.78
CA ARG A 421 -23.50 8.14 26.80
C ARG A 421 -22.66 6.89 26.55
N ILE A 422 -21.57 6.75 27.30
CA ILE A 422 -20.66 5.59 27.30
C ILE A 422 -21.16 4.62 28.37
N MET A 423 -22.00 3.68 27.96
CA MET A 423 -22.69 2.77 28.89
C MET A 423 -21.75 1.64 29.34
N GLN A 424 -21.67 1.40 30.65
CA GLN A 424 -20.90 0.30 31.23
C GLN A 424 -21.79 -0.80 31.82
N ALA A 425 -23.01 -0.49 32.24
CA ALA A 425 -23.95 -1.48 32.73
C ALA A 425 -25.40 -1.10 32.45
N VAL A 426 -26.26 -2.12 32.38
CA VAL A 426 -27.72 -2.02 32.46
C VAL A 426 -28.18 -2.77 33.69
N LEU A 427 -28.98 -2.12 34.53
CA LEU A 427 -29.38 -2.59 35.85
C LEU A 427 -30.86 -3.00 35.86
N GLY A 428 -31.14 -4.17 36.44
CA GLY A 428 -32.50 -4.55 36.87
C GLY A 428 -32.92 -3.81 38.15
N GLU A 429 -34.17 -4.02 38.58
CA GLU A 429 -34.73 -3.32 39.75
C GLU A 429 -33.92 -3.56 41.04
N ALA A 430 -33.51 -4.80 41.30
CA ALA A 430 -32.70 -5.14 42.46
C ALA A 430 -31.32 -4.46 42.42
N ALA A 431 -30.65 -4.50 41.27
CA ALA A 431 -29.35 -3.87 41.08
C ALA A 431 -29.40 -2.35 41.24
N LYS A 432 -30.47 -1.69 40.76
CA LYS A 432 -30.68 -0.24 40.97
C LYS A 432 -30.76 0.12 42.45
N ALA A 433 -31.45 -0.69 43.25
CA ALA A 433 -31.57 -0.48 44.69
C ALA A 433 -30.24 -0.72 45.44
N ALA A 434 -29.36 -1.56 44.87
CA ALA A 434 -28.05 -1.89 45.44
C ALA A 434 -26.94 -0.87 45.13
N VAL A 435 -27.19 0.14 44.28
CA VAL A 435 -26.18 1.16 43.95
C VAL A 435 -25.89 2.03 45.17
N VAL A 436 -24.62 2.11 45.55
CA VAL A 436 -24.14 3.05 46.57
C VAL A 436 -23.97 4.41 45.91
N ARG A 437 -24.89 5.34 46.20
CA ARG A 437 -24.90 6.69 45.64
C ARG A 437 -23.98 7.63 46.43
N GLY A 438 -23.17 8.38 45.70
CA GLY A 438 -22.32 9.44 46.22
C GLY A 438 -22.84 10.82 45.85
N ASP A 439 -21.91 11.73 45.59
CA ASP A 439 -22.24 13.13 45.28
C ASP A 439 -23.03 13.26 43.98
N SER A 440 -23.96 14.23 43.98
CA SER A 440 -24.76 14.59 42.82
C SER A 440 -24.39 16.00 42.35
N MET A 441 -24.42 16.21 41.05
CA MET A 441 -24.11 17.50 40.43
C MET A 441 -25.02 17.77 39.25
N VAL A 442 -25.29 19.05 39.00
CA VAL A 442 -26.07 19.51 37.85
C VAL A 442 -25.12 19.91 36.74
N ASP A 443 -25.27 19.25 35.59
CA ASP A 443 -24.54 19.56 34.37
C ASP A 443 -24.98 20.94 33.83
N SER A 444 -24.04 21.88 33.73
CA SER A 444 -24.36 23.26 33.34
C SER A 444 -24.75 23.41 31.87
N ALA A 445 -24.36 22.47 31.01
CA ALA A 445 -24.66 22.51 29.58
C ALA A 445 -26.04 21.93 29.26
N THR A 446 -26.46 20.92 30.02
CA THR A 446 -27.71 20.16 29.75
C THR A 446 -28.79 20.38 30.81
N GLY A 447 -28.46 20.92 31.97
CA GLY A 447 -29.35 21.05 33.13
C GLY A 447 -29.69 19.72 33.81
N GLN A 448 -29.00 18.64 33.43
CA GLN A 448 -29.25 17.29 33.93
C GLN A 448 -28.52 17.02 35.24
N THR A 449 -29.18 16.35 36.19
CA THR A 449 -28.55 15.90 37.43
C THR A 449 -27.87 14.55 37.23
N TRP A 450 -26.59 14.48 37.54
CA TRP A 450 -25.79 13.26 37.52
C TRP A 450 -25.34 12.91 38.93
N THR A 451 -25.51 11.65 39.32
CA THR A 451 -25.10 11.12 40.62
C THR A 451 -23.98 10.12 40.42
N ARG A 452 -22.86 10.31 41.11
CA ARG A 452 -21.79 9.31 41.14
C ARG A 452 -22.26 8.09 41.92
N GLY A 453 -21.93 6.90 41.46
CA GLY A 453 -22.30 5.68 42.15
C GLY A 453 -21.23 4.61 42.08
N SER A 454 -21.39 3.60 42.92
CA SER A 454 -20.68 2.33 42.78
C SER A 454 -21.63 1.14 42.98
N LEU A 455 -21.37 0.06 42.26
CA LEU A 455 -22.13 -1.18 42.33
C LEU A 455 -21.16 -2.36 42.46
N SER A 456 -21.33 -3.16 43.51
CA SER A 456 -20.62 -4.43 43.65
C SER A 456 -21.53 -5.59 43.27
N ALA A 457 -21.05 -6.47 42.39
CA ALA A 457 -21.77 -7.65 41.93
C ALA A 457 -20.82 -8.83 41.69
N TRP A 458 -21.39 -10.02 41.57
CA TRP A 458 -20.69 -11.25 41.25
C TRP A 458 -20.82 -11.58 39.76
N ILE A 459 -19.72 -12.07 39.18
CA ILE A 459 -19.62 -12.59 37.81
C ILE A 459 -18.77 -13.86 37.79
N ASP A 460 -18.91 -14.68 36.75
CA ASP A 460 -17.92 -15.70 36.43
C ASP A 460 -16.60 -15.06 35.94
N ALA A 461 -15.48 -15.77 36.08
CA ALA A 461 -14.16 -15.29 35.70
C ALA A 461 -13.76 -15.63 34.25
N ALA A 462 -14.72 -15.71 33.32
CA ALA A 462 -14.47 -15.94 31.89
C ALA A 462 -14.75 -14.68 31.05
N GLU A 463 -14.22 -14.64 29.82
CA GLU A 463 -14.50 -13.56 28.84
C GLU A 463 -14.17 -12.15 29.38
N LEU A 464 -13.07 -12.07 30.14
CA LEU A 464 -12.51 -10.83 30.67
C LEU A 464 -11.14 -10.59 30.09
N ASN A 465 -10.76 -9.33 29.97
CA ASN A 465 -9.41 -8.91 29.62
C ASN A 465 -8.82 -8.08 30.75
N THR A 466 -7.51 -8.18 30.96
CA THR A 466 -6.77 -7.49 32.03
C THR A 466 -5.99 -6.27 31.51
N GLN A 467 -5.96 -6.07 30.19
CA GLN A 467 -5.19 -5.08 29.45
C GLN A 467 -6.11 -4.26 28.53
N LEU A 468 -6.53 -3.09 28.99
CA LEU A 468 -7.30 -2.16 28.16
C LEU A 468 -6.63 -1.82 26.81
N PRO A 469 -5.30 -1.62 26.73
CA PRO A 469 -4.62 -1.37 25.45
C PRO A 469 -4.81 -2.49 24.43
N GLU A 470 -4.98 -3.75 24.86
CA GLU A 470 -5.25 -4.87 23.96
C GLU A 470 -6.65 -4.76 23.35
N LEU A 471 -7.65 -4.37 24.15
CA LEU A 471 -9.02 -4.13 23.67
C LEU A 471 -9.07 -2.98 22.68
N TRP A 472 -8.33 -1.90 22.95
CA TRP A 472 -8.26 -0.73 22.09
C TRP A 472 -7.49 -1.00 20.80
N GLY A 473 -6.36 -1.73 20.86
CA GLY A 473 -5.65 -2.19 19.68
C GLY A 473 -6.55 -3.04 18.78
N TYR A 474 -7.23 -4.04 19.35
CA TYR A 474 -8.20 -4.85 18.63
C TYR A 474 -9.34 -4.02 18.01
N SER A 475 -9.87 -3.04 18.75
CA SER A 475 -10.98 -2.20 18.26
C SER A 475 -10.55 -1.23 17.18
N ALA A 476 -9.33 -0.67 17.27
CA ALA A 476 -8.73 0.16 16.24
C ALA A 476 -8.50 -0.67 14.97
N ASP A 477 -7.99 -1.89 15.09
CA ASP A 477 -7.82 -2.82 13.97
C ASP A 477 -9.17 -3.18 13.36
N LEU A 478 -10.17 -3.48 14.19
CA LEU A 478 -11.53 -3.79 13.74
C LEU A 478 -12.15 -2.61 12.99
N PHE A 479 -11.98 -1.38 13.48
CA PHE A 479 -12.43 -0.16 12.81
C PHE A 479 -11.77 0.02 11.45
N ASN A 480 -10.44 -0.07 11.42
CA ASN A 480 -9.65 0.10 10.20
C ASN A 480 -9.94 -0.98 9.15
N THR A 481 -10.05 -2.24 9.57
CA THR A 481 -10.23 -3.36 8.65
C THR A 481 -11.66 -3.53 8.17
N SER A 482 -12.66 -3.30 9.05
CA SER A 482 -14.07 -3.52 8.71
C SER A 482 -14.71 -2.33 7.99
N CYS A 483 -14.26 -1.11 8.29
CA CYS A 483 -14.94 0.09 7.81
C CYS A 483 -14.20 0.73 6.62
N ALA A 484 -12.86 0.61 6.51
CA ALA A 484 -12.09 1.20 5.40
C ALA A 484 -12.30 0.47 4.06
N THR A 485 -13.00 -0.66 4.07
CA THR A 485 -13.38 -1.40 2.86
C THR A 485 -14.28 -0.55 1.96
N CYS A 486 -15.16 0.26 2.53
CA CYS A 486 -16.20 0.96 1.77
C CYS A 486 -15.93 2.45 1.56
N HIS A 487 -15.26 3.12 2.49
CA HIS A 487 -14.95 4.56 2.40
C HIS A 487 -13.69 4.94 3.19
N ALA A 488 -13.17 6.14 2.95
CA ALA A 488 -12.15 6.73 3.81
C ALA A 488 -12.72 6.96 5.21
N LEU A 489 -11.98 6.58 6.25
CA LEU A 489 -12.46 6.64 7.63
C LEU A 489 -12.31 8.05 8.20
N PRO A 490 -13.33 8.58 8.90
CA PRO A 490 -13.11 9.72 9.77
C PRO A 490 -12.19 9.31 10.92
N GLU A 491 -11.30 10.21 11.35
CA GLU A 491 -10.51 10.03 12.57
C GLU A 491 -11.43 9.80 13.78
N SER A 492 -11.01 8.98 14.75
CA SER A 492 -11.82 8.67 15.95
C SER A 492 -12.23 9.94 16.71
N GLY A 493 -11.36 10.94 16.73
CA GLY A 493 -11.58 12.26 17.33
C GLY A 493 -12.43 13.24 16.50
N HIS A 494 -12.97 12.81 15.35
CA HIS A 494 -13.78 13.69 14.50
C HIS A 494 -15.16 14.01 15.11
N TYR A 495 -15.81 13.00 15.71
CA TYR A 495 -17.14 13.10 16.30
C TYR A 495 -17.10 13.22 17.83
N LEU A 496 -18.22 13.67 18.41
CA LEU A 496 -18.51 13.58 19.85
C LEU A 496 -18.88 12.14 20.25
N ALA A 497 -18.69 11.76 21.52
CA ALA A 497 -19.01 10.42 22.04
C ALA A 497 -20.47 10.06 21.77
N ASN A 498 -21.38 11.03 21.91
CA ASN A 498 -22.81 10.83 21.68
C ASN A 498 -23.17 10.74 20.19
N GLN A 499 -22.36 11.32 19.30
CA GLN A 499 -22.58 11.26 17.84
C GLN A 499 -22.17 9.91 17.26
N TRP A 500 -21.16 9.24 17.82
CA TRP A 500 -20.71 7.92 17.37
C TRP A 500 -21.82 6.86 17.41
N ILE A 501 -22.76 6.97 18.35
CA ILE A 501 -23.91 6.04 18.46
C ILE A 501 -24.71 6.02 17.17
N GLY A 502 -25.08 7.19 16.66
CA GLY A 502 -25.88 7.30 15.44
C GLY A 502 -25.10 6.89 14.19
N ASN A 503 -23.84 7.35 14.09
CA ASN A 503 -22.98 7.07 12.96
C ASN A 503 -22.70 5.57 12.81
N LEU A 504 -22.29 4.91 13.90
CA LEU A 504 -21.98 3.47 13.86
C LEU A 504 -23.25 2.62 13.69
N ASN A 505 -24.37 3.01 14.31
CA ASN A 505 -25.64 2.28 14.16
C ASN A 505 -26.16 2.31 12.72
N ALA A 506 -25.99 3.43 12.00
CA ALA A 506 -26.34 3.51 10.58
C ALA A 506 -25.57 2.51 9.70
N MET A 507 -24.37 2.12 10.15
CA MET A 507 -23.49 1.18 9.46
C MET A 507 -23.69 -0.28 9.92
N LYS A 508 -24.24 -0.52 11.12
CA LYS A 508 -24.35 -1.85 11.73
C LYS A 508 -24.90 -2.94 10.80
N ARG A 509 -25.93 -2.62 10.00
CA ARG A 509 -26.55 -3.58 9.07
C ARG A 509 -25.71 -3.94 7.83
N PHE A 510 -24.69 -3.12 7.55
CA PHE A 510 -23.78 -3.29 6.41
C PHE A 510 -22.46 -3.91 6.82
N THR A 511 -22.24 -4.09 8.12
CA THR A 511 -21.07 -4.80 8.64
C THR A 511 -21.46 -6.21 9.04
N ALA A 512 -20.48 -7.10 9.09
CA ALA A 512 -20.67 -8.44 9.59
C ALA A 512 -20.27 -8.57 11.08
N LEU A 513 -20.21 -7.47 11.84
CA LEU A 513 -19.75 -7.47 13.23
C LEU A 513 -20.71 -8.28 14.10
N SER A 514 -20.16 -9.08 15.03
CA SER A 514 -20.98 -9.61 16.12
C SER A 514 -21.49 -8.48 17.01
N ASP A 515 -22.49 -8.80 17.81
CA ASP A 515 -23.11 -7.85 18.71
C ASP A 515 -22.13 -7.34 19.79
N ASP A 516 -21.19 -8.18 20.25
CA ASP A 516 -20.13 -7.79 21.17
C ASP A 516 -19.02 -6.99 20.49
N GLN A 517 -18.62 -7.39 19.27
CA GLN A 517 -17.65 -6.63 18.46
C GLN A 517 -18.15 -5.21 18.18
N TYR A 518 -19.42 -5.06 17.82
CA TYR A 518 -20.06 -3.77 17.63
C TYR A 518 -20.01 -2.91 18.89
N ARG A 519 -20.32 -3.51 20.07
CA ARG A 519 -20.32 -2.79 21.35
C ARG A 519 -18.92 -2.36 21.75
N LEU A 520 -17.93 -3.24 21.59
CA LEU A 520 -16.55 -2.93 21.91
C LEU A 520 -16.00 -1.83 20.99
N LEU A 521 -16.28 -1.92 19.68
CA LEU A 521 -15.92 -0.88 18.72
C LEU A 521 -16.58 0.46 19.05
N LEU A 522 -17.86 0.45 19.43
CA LEU A 522 -18.56 1.66 19.87
C LEU A 522 -17.89 2.26 21.11
N ALA A 523 -17.59 1.44 22.12
CA ALA A 523 -16.92 1.89 23.32
C ALA A 523 -15.54 2.51 23.00
N TYR A 524 -14.76 1.90 22.10
CA TYR A 524 -13.49 2.46 21.63
C TYR A 524 -13.67 3.85 21.01
N LEU A 525 -14.56 3.97 20.01
CA LEU A 525 -14.80 5.23 19.30
C LEU A 525 -15.32 6.33 20.22
N GLN A 526 -16.16 5.96 21.19
CA GLN A 526 -16.65 6.92 22.18
C GLN A 526 -15.56 7.36 23.16
N ASN A 527 -14.69 6.46 23.64
CA ASN A 527 -13.61 6.83 24.56
C ASN A 527 -12.44 7.57 23.87
N HIS A 528 -12.41 7.59 22.53
CA HIS A 528 -11.44 8.32 21.72
C HIS A 528 -12.09 9.48 20.94
N SER A 529 -13.28 9.93 21.36
CA SER A 529 -14.00 11.03 20.74
C SER A 529 -13.43 12.39 21.15
N LYS A 530 -13.83 13.44 20.42
CA LYS A 530 -13.34 14.81 20.64
C LYS A 530 -13.57 15.36 22.05
N ASP A 531 -14.64 14.93 22.70
CA ASP A 531 -15.17 15.42 23.97
C ASP A 531 -14.85 14.53 25.16
N VAL A 532 -14.09 13.45 24.98
CA VAL A 532 -13.54 12.64 26.07
C VAL A 532 -12.10 13.10 26.34
N GLY A 533 -11.86 13.61 27.55
CA GLY A 533 -10.54 14.11 27.95
C GLY A 533 -9.52 12.98 28.08
N ALA A 534 -8.25 13.26 27.77
CA ALA A 534 -7.15 12.28 27.87
C ALA A 534 -6.86 11.80 29.30
N ASP A 535 -7.50 12.40 30.31
CA ASP A 535 -7.40 12.06 31.73
C ASP A 535 -8.55 11.14 32.19
N GLU A 536 -9.53 10.86 31.31
CA GLU A 536 -10.60 9.90 31.62
C GLU A 536 -10.01 8.48 31.72
N PRO A 537 -10.44 7.66 32.71
CA PRO A 537 -9.79 6.38 33.03
C PRO A 537 -9.76 5.34 31.89
N LEU A 538 -10.53 5.57 30.82
CA LEU A 538 -10.71 4.66 29.69
C LEU A 538 -10.20 5.23 28.35
N ALA A 539 -9.73 6.48 28.34
CA ALA A 539 -9.29 7.17 27.12
C ALA A 539 -7.88 6.77 26.64
N ARG A 540 -7.20 5.83 27.32
CA ARG A 540 -5.84 5.35 27.00
C ARG A 540 -5.73 3.83 27.08
#